data_AF-A0A6N7GJ73-F1
#
_entry.id   AF-A0A6N7GJ73-F1
#
_cell.length_a   1.000
_cell.length_b   1.000
_cell.length_c   1.000
_cell.angle_alpha   90.00
_cell.angle_beta   90.00
_cell.angle_gamma   90.00
#
_symmetry.space_group_name_H-M   'P 1'
#
loop_
_entity.id
_entity.type
_entity.pdbx_description
1 polymer ?
#
loop_
_entity_poly.entity_id
_entity_poly.type
_entity_poly.pdbx_seq_one_letter_code
_entity_poly.pdbx_strand_id
1 'polypeptide(L)'
;MDSEAAGRGYLEHLTDQDLRFLAASADLRPELAGRLRSQPAVVLELVERPELFDQVFGQDDPARLASVSPFLAFQVAIGATGRELATTRFVAERTSPRERVPVFDTPQLRDFLADPLRRLFLAELLTSFVRVASGRFWTRTARGWQRRRFSELDPVQLAQLASETPRAYRPGVYRRLGDVSLFLTGVFPDYAQRHAFGPLDAARLLRATGLSPADDQAGLAAAAPIELLEQLGQRWYQRAFALAPVATAQLAVVAQVAARFRDARRVLNQVSDRYLTRVGNPWFGPPGS
;
A
#
# COMPACT_ATOMS: atom_id res chain seq x y z
N MET A 1 17.38 5.96 -12.90
CA MET A 1 16.24 6.81 -12.52
C MET A 1 16.79 7.97 -11.72
N ASP A 2 16.18 9.15 -11.78
CA ASP A 2 16.72 10.35 -11.12
C ASP A 2 16.49 10.30 -9.60
N SER A 3 17.56 10.05 -8.84
CA SER A 3 17.54 10.05 -7.37
C SER A 3 17.05 11.39 -6.80
N GLU A 4 17.23 12.50 -7.52
CA GLU A 4 16.77 13.80 -7.05
C GLU A 4 15.24 13.90 -7.09
N ALA A 5 14.61 13.45 -8.18
CA ALA A 5 13.16 13.42 -8.32
C ALA A 5 12.50 12.50 -7.28
N ALA A 6 13.05 11.30 -7.08
CA ALA A 6 12.55 10.38 -6.06
C ALA A 6 12.72 10.97 -4.65
N GLY A 7 13.86 11.60 -4.35
CA GLY A 7 14.10 12.24 -3.06
C GLY A 7 13.15 13.38 -2.75
N ARG A 8 12.74 14.15 -3.78
CA ARG A 8 11.72 15.20 -3.62
C ARG A 8 10.38 14.61 -3.21
N GLY A 9 9.98 13.49 -3.82
CA GLY A 9 8.77 12.77 -3.43
C GLY A 9 8.80 12.29 -1.97
N TYR A 10 9.95 11.84 -1.46
CA TYR A 10 10.07 11.50 -0.03
C TYR A 10 9.93 12.73 0.87
N LEU A 11 10.57 13.84 0.50
CA LEU A 11 10.53 15.10 1.25
C LEU A 11 9.12 15.69 1.37
N GLU A 12 8.19 15.38 0.45
CA GLU A 12 6.79 15.80 0.54
C GLU A 12 6.06 15.21 1.76
N HIS A 13 6.52 14.05 2.26
CA HIS A 13 5.90 13.33 3.37
C HIS A 13 6.68 13.41 4.68
N LEU A 14 7.96 13.78 4.64
CA LEU A 14 8.81 13.86 5.82
C LEU A 14 8.52 15.13 6.63
N THR A 15 8.21 14.95 7.90
CA THR A 15 8.00 16.05 8.85
C THR A 15 9.34 16.67 9.30
N ASP A 16 9.30 17.85 9.93
CA ASP A 16 10.49 18.42 10.58
C ASP A 16 11.11 17.48 11.62
N GLN A 17 10.26 16.72 12.32
CA GLN A 17 10.69 15.74 13.30
C GLN A 17 11.43 14.57 12.64
N ASP A 18 10.90 14.07 11.52
CA ASP A 18 11.55 13.02 10.72
C ASP A 18 12.92 13.46 10.22
N LEU A 19 13.05 14.70 9.72
CA LEU A 19 14.33 15.22 9.25
C LEU A 19 15.36 15.34 10.38
N ARG A 20 14.95 15.73 11.60
CA ARG A 20 15.83 15.72 12.77
C ARG A 20 16.27 14.32 13.14
N PHE A 21 15.36 13.35 13.05
CA PHE A 21 15.65 11.94 13.30
C PHE A 21 16.65 11.38 12.28
N LEU A 22 16.45 11.66 10.98
CA LEU A 22 17.38 11.29 9.92
C LEU A 22 18.77 11.90 10.12
N ALA A 23 18.84 13.20 10.47
CA ALA A 23 20.11 13.85 10.77
C ALA A 23 20.83 13.18 11.94
N ALA A 24 20.12 12.92 13.04
CA ALA A 24 20.68 12.23 14.21
C ALA A 24 21.16 10.81 13.89
N SER A 25 20.43 10.05 13.05
CA SER A 25 20.84 8.72 12.59
C SER A 25 22.13 8.70 11.77
N ALA A 26 22.52 9.87 11.24
CA ALA A 26 23.71 10.05 10.44
C ALA A 26 24.86 10.73 11.20
N ASP A 27 24.76 10.81 12.54
CA ASP A 27 25.68 11.56 13.40
C ASP A 27 25.81 13.04 13.00
N LEU A 28 24.78 13.59 12.34
CA LEU A 28 24.68 15.00 12.03
C LEU A 28 24.00 15.73 13.19
N ARG A 29 24.47 16.95 13.46
CA ARG A 29 23.84 17.84 14.43
C ARG A 29 22.37 18.11 14.04
N PRO A 30 21.39 17.95 14.96
CA PRO A 30 19.96 18.13 14.65
C PRO A 30 19.61 19.50 14.05
N GLU A 31 20.37 20.55 14.36
CA GLU A 31 20.19 21.90 13.82
C GLU A 31 20.44 21.95 12.31
N LEU A 32 21.16 20.97 11.76
CA LEU A 32 21.43 20.84 10.33
C LEU A 32 20.29 20.13 9.57
N ALA A 33 19.28 19.58 10.27
CA ALA A 33 18.17 18.86 9.65
C ALA A 33 17.44 19.67 8.58
N GLY A 34 17.29 20.98 8.79
CA GLY A 34 16.67 21.88 7.82
C GLY A 34 17.37 21.90 6.46
N ARG A 35 18.68 21.62 6.41
CA ARG A 35 19.47 21.55 5.16
C ARG A 35 19.12 20.33 4.31
N LEU A 36 18.57 19.27 4.91
CA LEU A 36 18.16 18.07 4.16
C LEU A 36 17.04 18.37 3.16
N ARG A 37 16.22 19.40 3.41
CA ARG A 37 15.17 19.82 2.46
C ARG A 37 15.71 20.26 1.10
N SER A 38 16.93 20.78 1.04
CA SER A 38 17.58 21.16 -0.22
C SER A 38 18.51 20.09 -0.76
N GLN A 39 18.51 18.88 -0.16
CA GLN A 39 19.38 17.77 -0.56
C GLN A 39 18.57 16.47 -0.78
N PRO A 40 17.67 16.42 -1.78
CA PRO A 40 16.77 15.29 -1.97
C PRO A 40 17.47 13.94 -2.15
N ALA A 41 18.60 13.91 -2.87
CA ALA A 41 19.37 12.69 -3.06
C ALA A 41 19.97 12.16 -1.74
N VAL A 42 20.48 13.06 -0.88
CA VAL A 42 21.01 12.70 0.44
C VAL A 42 19.92 12.12 1.32
N VAL A 43 18.69 12.65 1.25
CA VAL A 43 17.55 12.10 2.00
C VAL A 43 17.30 10.64 1.63
N LEU A 44 17.34 10.29 0.33
CA LEU A 44 17.18 8.90 -0.11
C LEU A 44 18.25 7.96 0.45
N GLU A 45 19.51 8.42 0.48
CA GLU A 45 20.60 7.62 1.05
C GLU A 45 20.40 7.40 2.56
N LEU A 46 19.98 8.44 3.28
CA LEU A 46 19.78 8.38 4.73
C LEU A 46 18.63 7.47 5.13
N VAL A 47 17.50 7.47 4.41
CA VAL A 47 16.37 6.58 4.73
C VAL A 47 16.69 5.10 4.51
N GLU A 48 17.70 4.78 3.71
CA GLU A 48 18.16 3.42 3.44
C GLU A 48 19.19 2.90 4.47
N ARG A 49 19.64 3.76 5.40
CA ARG A 49 20.67 3.37 6.37
C ARG A 49 20.17 2.31 7.37
N PRO A 50 20.97 1.28 7.69
CA PRO A 50 20.63 0.31 8.73
C PRO A 50 20.50 0.94 10.11
N GLU A 51 21.31 1.96 10.43
CA GLU A 51 21.30 2.60 11.75
C GLU A 51 19.95 3.25 12.05
N LEU A 52 19.27 3.76 11.02
CA LEU A 52 17.93 4.31 11.14
C LEU A 52 16.91 3.25 11.56
N PHE A 53 17.07 2.00 11.09
CA PHE A 53 16.21 0.90 11.50
C PHE A 53 16.36 0.59 12.98
N ASP A 54 17.59 0.49 13.48
CA ASP A 54 17.84 0.21 14.90
C ASP A 54 17.30 1.31 15.80
N GLN A 55 17.35 2.57 15.35
CA GLN A 55 16.80 3.70 16.09
C GLN A 55 15.26 3.67 16.17
N VAL A 56 14.57 3.28 15.09
CA VAL A 56 13.09 3.22 15.02
C VAL A 56 12.52 1.93 15.64
N PHE A 57 13.12 0.78 15.37
CA PHE A 57 12.57 -0.55 15.70
C PHE A 57 13.42 -1.37 16.69
N GLY A 58 14.66 -0.98 17.00
CA GLY A 58 15.64 -1.86 17.68
C GLY A 58 15.43 -2.12 19.17
N GLN A 59 14.47 -1.48 19.84
CA GLN A 59 14.24 -1.64 21.29
C GLN A 59 12.84 -2.16 21.67
N ASP A 60 12.01 -2.56 20.69
CA ASP A 60 10.60 -2.92 20.92
C ASP A 60 9.84 -1.88 21.80
N ASP A 61 10.21 -0.60 21.67
CA ASP A 61 9.63 0.51 22.43
C ASP A 61 8.57 1.23 21.56
N PRO A 62 7.27 1.10 21.89
CA PRO A 62 6.20 1.77 21.15
C PRO A 62 6.33 3.30 21.13
N ALA A 63 6.96 3.91 22.15
CA ALA A 63 7.15 5.35 22.21
C ALA A 63 8.13 5.85 21.14
N ARG A 64 9.15 5.05 20.79
CA ARG A 64 10.07 5.37 19.69
C ARG A 64 9.36 5.32 18.35
N LEU A 65 8.54 4.29 18.13
CA LEU A 65 7.77 4.15 16.90
C LEU A 65 6.78 5.32 16.73
N ALA A 66 6.19 5.80 17.82
CA ALA A 66 5.34 6.99 17.84
C ALA A 66 6.11 8.33 17.70
N SER A 67 7.44 8.32 17.81
CA SER A 67 8.27 9.52 17.72
C SER A 67 8.70 9.88 16.29
N VAL A 68 8.32 9.06 15.31
CA VAL A 68 8.48 9.31 13.88
C VAL A 68 7.12 9.31 13.20
N SER A 69 7.01 9.94 12.03
CA SER A 69 5.78 9.84 11.25
C SER A 69 5.53 8.40 10.79
N PRO A 70 4.26 7.98 10.59
CA PRO A 70 3.97 6.67 10.03
C PRO A 70 4.65 6.44 8.68
N PHE A 71 4.77 7.49 7.86
CA PHE A 71 5.47 7.43 6.58
C PHE A 71 6.94 7.02 6.74
N LEU A 72 7.69 7.71 7.62
CA LEU A 72 9.09 7.39 7.86
C LEU A 72 9.23 5.95 8.40
N ALA A 73 8.39 5.56 9.36
CA ALA A 73 8.44 4.22 9.92
C ALA A 73 8.17 3.11 8.88
N PHE A 74 7.17 3.30 8.00
CA PHE A 74 6.90 2.35 6.93
C PHE A 74 8.04 2.31 5.92
N GLN A 75 8.67 3.44 5.60
CA GLN A 75 9.86 3.43 4.74
C GLN A 75 11.00 2.62 5.35
N VAL A 76 11.27 2.82 6.64
CA VAL A 76 12.31 2.09 7.36
C VAL A 76 12.03 0.59 7.36
N ALA A 77 10.76 0.19 7.58
CA ALA A 77 10.34 -1.20 7.54
C ALA A 77 10.46 -1.83 6.13
N ILE A 78 10.11 -1.08 5.08
CA ILE A 78 10.26 -1.51 3.68
C ILE A 78 11.76 -1.66 3.32
N GLY A 79 12.59 -0.70 3.72
CA GLY A 79 14.04 -0.76 3.51
C GLY A 79 14.69 -1.95 4.22
N ALA A 80 14.30 -2.21 5.48
CA ALA A 80 14.76 -3.37 6.23
C ALA A 80 14.35 -4.68 5.55
N THR A 81 13.09 -4.78 5.08
CA THR A 81 12.61 -5.93 4.30
C THR A 81 13.47 -6.15 3.06
N GLY A 82 13.84 -5.08 2.33
CA GLY A 82 14.73 -5.18 1.17
C GLY A 82 16.12 -5.75 1.51
N ARG A 83 16.71 -5.34 2.63
CA ARG A 83 18.00 -5.86 3.12
C ARG A 83 17.90 -7.33 3.53
N GLU A 84 16.83 -7.73 4.21
CA GLU A 84 16.61 -9.12 4.62
C GLU A 84 16.38 -10.05 3.43
N LEU A 85 15.67 -9.58 2.40
CA LEU A 85 15.49 -10.33 1.16
C LEU A 85 16.82 -10.56 0.41
N ALA A 86 17.85 -9.73 0.65
CA ALA A 86 19.18 -9.92 0.07
C ALA A 86 19.91 -11.15 0.62
N THR A 87 19.59 -11.59 1.84
CA THR A 87 20.28 -12.70 2.52
C THR A 87 19.41 -13.96 2.64
N THR A 88 18.10 -13.85 2.41
CA THR A 88 17.15 -14.96 2.59
C THR A 88 16.94 -15.75 1.29
N ARG A 89 16.82 -17.08 1.38
CA ARG A 89 16.61 -17.97 0.22
C ARG A 89 15.15 -18.18 -0.17
N PHE A 90 14.23 -17.99 0.76
CA PHE A 90 12.79 -18.17 0.54
C PHE A 90 11.99 -17.19 1.38
N VAL A 91 10.76 -16.95 0.96
CA VAL A 91 9.79 -16.10 1.64
C VAL A 91 8.59 -16.97 2.03
N ALA A 92 8.13 -16.88 3.26
CA ALA A 92 6.91 -17.57 3.66
C ALA A 92 5.69 -16.83 3.09
N GLU A 93 5.05 -17.40 2.07
CA GLU A 93 3.80 -16.87 1.52
C GLU A 93 2.61 -17.47 2.24
N ARG A 94 1.66 -16.63 2.66
CA ARG A 94 0.37 -17.07 3.20
C ARG A 94 -0.55 -17.48 2.05
N THR A 95 -0.82 -18.77 1.93
CA THR A 95 -1.73 -19.33 0.91
C THR A 95 -3.15 -19.51 1.44
N SER A 96 -3.31 -19.76 2.74
CA SER A 96 -4.61 -19.93 3.42
C SER A 96 -4.51 -19.52 4.90
N PRO A 97 -5.62 -19.46 5.67
CA PRO A 97 -5.55 -19.07 7.07
C PRO A 97 -4.70 -20.09 7.85
N ARG A 98 -3.58 -19.64 8.42
CA ARG A 98 -2.58 -20.43 9.16
C ARG A 98 -1.67 -21.33 8.31
N GLU A 99 -1.76 -21.29 6.99
CA GLU A 99 -0.88 -22.04 6.10
C GLU A 99 0.16 -21.10 5.47
N ARG A 100 1.43 -21.50 5.54
CA ARG A 100 2.54 -20.77 4.95
C ARG A 100 3.37 -21.71 4.09
N VAL A 101 3.57 -21.33 2.84
CA VAL A 101 4.37 -22.09 1.88
C VAL A 101 5.66 -21.30 1.59
N PRO A 102 6.84 -21.93 1.66
CA PRO A 102 8.08 -21.29 1.25
C PRO A 102 8.08 -21.06 -0.26
N VAL A 103 8.30 -19.81 -0.68
CA VAL A 103 8.39 -19.40 -2.08
C VAL A 103 9.79 -18.85 -2.36
N PHE A 104 10.37 -19.25 -3.48
CA PHE A 104 11.75 -18.93 -3.86
C PHE A 104 11.82 -17.80 -4.89
N ASP A 105 11.16 -16.67 -4.59
CA ASP A 105 11.05 -15.50 -5.47
C ASP A 105 11.78 -14.26 -4.93
N THR A 106 12.72 -14.45 -3.99
CA THR A 106 13.50 -13.36 -3.40
C THR A 106 14.20 -12.47 -4.43
N PRO A 107 14.75 -12.96 -5.58
CA PRO A 107 15.32 -12.08 -6.60
C PRO A 107 14.29 -11.10 -7.20
N GLN A 108 13.07 -11.56 -7.48
CA GLN A 108 12.01 -10.74 -8.03
C GLN A 108 11.58 -9.66 -7.04
N LEU A 109 11.39 -10.01 -5.76
CA LEU A 109 11.01 -9.05 -4.74
C LEU A 109 12.10 -8.00 -4.48
N ARG A 110 13.38 -8.40 -4.55
CA ARG A 110 14.51 -7.46 -4.47
C ARG A 110 14.52 -6.50 -5.65
N ASP A 111 14.34 -7.01 -6.86
CA ASP A 111 14.26 -6.18 -8.06
C ASP A 111 13.06 -5.21 -8.00
N PHE A 112 11.94 -5.64 -7.42
CA PHE A 112 10.81 -4.76 -7.15
C PHE A 112 11.23 -3.62 -6.21
N LEU A 113 11.88 -3.93 -5.09
CA LEU A 113 12.30 -2.94 -4.10
C LEU A 113 13.49 -2.08 -4.53
N ALA A 114 14.25 -2.44 -5.56
CA ALA A 114 15.40 -1.67 -6.01
C ALA A 114 15.03 -0.23 -6.47
N ASP A 115 13.79 -0.03 -6.92
CA ASP A 115 13.30 1.29 -7.35
C ASP A 115 12.78 2.11 -6.15
N PRO A 116 13.35 3.30 -5.88
CA PRO A 116 12.91 4.16 -4.78
C PRO A 116 11.47 4.65 -4.94
N LEU A 117 10.95 4.81 -6.16
CA LEU A 117 9.57 5.24 -6.35
C LEU A 117 8.56 4.14 -6.02
N ARG A 118 8.90 2.85 -6.25
CA ARG A 118 8.07 1.73 -5.81
C ARG A 118 8.03 1.62 -4.29
N ARG A 119 9.15 1.90 -3.62
CA ARG A 119 9.22 1.98 -2.16
C ARG A 119 8.40 3.15 -1.62
N LEU A 120 8.55 4.34 -2.22
CA LEU A 120 7.71 5.51 -1.92
C LEU A 120 6.22 5.17 -2.02
N PHE A 121 5.81 4.56 -3.12
CA PHE A 121 4.43 4.14 -3.34
C PHE A 121 3.91 3.21 -2.24
N LEU A 122 4.69 2.20 -1.82
CA LEU A 122 4.27 1.29 -0.75
C LEU A 122 4.14 2.01 0.59
N ALA A 123 5.06 2.93 0.91
CA ALA A 123 4.98 3.73 2.13
C ALA A 123 3.76 4.66 2.12
N GLU A 124 3.51 5.37 1.01
CA GLU A 124 2.31 6.20 0.81
C GLU A 124 1.03 5.38 0.98
N LEU A 125 0.98 4.19 0.38
CA LEU A 125 -0.16 3.28 0.50
C LEU A 125 -0.41 2.93 1.96
N LEU A 126 0.60 2.47 2.69
CA LEU A 126 0.46 2.12 4.11
C LEU A 126 0.04 3.34 4.95
N THR A 127 0.67 4.49 4.74
CA THR A 127 0.33 5.75 5.43
C THR A 127 -1.12 6.15 5.18
N SER A 128 -1.64 5.95 3.97
CA SER A 128 -3.03 6.28 3.62
C SER A 128 -4.09 5.45 4.36
N PHE A 129 -3.70 4.36 5.03
CA PHE A 129 -4.60 3.51 5.82
C PHE A 129 -4.38 3.60 7.33
N VAL A 130 -3.41 4.39 7.81
CA VAL A 130 -3.22 4.65 9.26
C VAL A 130 -4.45 5.32 9.85
N ARG A 131 -5.09 6.21 9.09
CA ARG A 131 -6.40 6.77 9.42
C ARG A 131 -7.36 6.40 8.31
N VAL A 132 -8.08 5.29 8.49
CA VAL A 132 -9.10 4.84 7.56
C VAL A 132 -10.22 5.88 7.49
N ALA A 133 -10.41 6.51 6.31
CA ALA A 133 -11.55 7.40 6.15
C ALA A 133 -12.83 6.56 6.05
N SER A 134 -13.86 7.00 6.77
CA SER A 134 -15.21 6.47 6.62
C SER A 134 -16.19 7.63 6.68
N GLY A 135 -17.29 7.52 5.93
CA GLY A 135 -18.22 8.62 5.78
C GLY A 135 -19.62 8.16 5.41
N ARG A 136 -20.52 9.12 5.21
CA ARG A 136 -21.89 8.88 4.75
C ARG A 136 -22.17 9.76 3.53
N PHE A 137 -22.79 9.20 2.50
CA PHE A 137 -23.24 9.93 1.32
C PHE A 137 -24.68 9.57 0.98
N TRP A 138 -25.35 10.43 0.22
CA TRP A 138 -26.71 10.20 -0.26
C TRP A 138 -26.65 9.77 -1.71
N THR A 139 -27.27 8.64 -2.05
CA THR A 139 -27.49 8.26 -3.44
C THR A 139 -28.98 8.33 -3.77
N ARG A 140 -29.29 8.67 -5.01
CA ARG A 140 -30.67 8.70 -5.49
C ARG A 140 -31.00 7.35 -6.12
N THR A 141 -31.98 6.66 -5.54
CA THR A 141 -32.48 5.38 -6.05
C THR A 141 -33.88 5.54 -6.65
N ALA A 142 -34.37 4.50 -7.32
CA ALA A 142 -35.75 4.43 -7.78
C ALA A 142 -36.79 4.56 -6.63
N ARG A 143 -36.38 4.30 -5.38
CA ARG A 143 -37.21 4.41 -4.17
C ARG A 143 -36.98 5.71 -3.38
N GLY A 144 -36.23 6.66 -3.94
CA GLY A 144 -35.92 7.94 -3.32
C GLY A 144 -34.47 8.08 -2.86
N TRP A 145 -34.20 9.13 -2.08
CA TRP A 145 -32.88 9.40 -1.52
C TRP A 145 -32.56 8.40 -0.41
N GLN A 146 -31.44 7.71 -0.53
CA GLN A 146 -31.01 6.74 0.45
C GLN A 146 -29.63 7.11 1.01
N ARG A 147 -29.52 7.17 2.33
CA ARG A 147 -28.26 7.41 3.02
C ARG A 147 -27.45 6.12 3.03
N ARG A 148 -26.21 6.20 2.57
CA ARG A 148 -25.25 5.10 2.55
C ARG A 148 -24.00 5.45 3.34
N ARG A 149 -23.40 4.45 3.98
CA ARG A 149 -22.08 4.55 4.62
C ARG A 149 -21.04 4.06 3.61
N PHE A 150 -19.86 4.68 3.61
CA PHE A 150 -18.68 4.12 2.96
C PHE A 150 -17.56 3.90 3.98
N SER A 151 -16.78 2.84 3.80
CA SER A 151 -15.48 2.61 4.44
C SER A 151 -14.44 2.45 3.33
N GLU A 152 -13.27 3.08 3.48
CA GLU A 152 -12.17 2.86 2.53
C GLU A 152 -11.61 1.44 2.56
N LEU A 153 -11.96 0.64 3.58
CA LEU A 153 -11.65 -0.78 3.66
C LEU A 153 -12.72 -1.69 3.02
N ASP A 154 -13.81 -1.12 2.48
CA ASP A 154 -14.85 -1.88 1.78
C ASP A 154 -14.76 -1.63 0.26
N PRO A 155 -14.12 -2.53 -0.49
CA PRO A 155 -13.97 -2.37 -1.94
C PRO A 155 -15.31 -2.42 -2.68
N VAL A 156 -16.35 -3.07 -2.12
CA VAL A 156 -17.68 -3.13 -2.75
C VAL A 156 -18.35 -1.76 -2.70
N GLN A 157 -18.26 -1.07 -1.56
CA GLN A 157 -18.79 0.29 -1.41
C GLN A 157 -18.02 1.30 -2.28
N LEU A 158 -16.68 1.18 -2.36
CA LEU A 158 -15.87 2.02 -3.24
C LEU A 158 -16.17 1.77 -4.73
N ALA A 159 -16.40 0.52 -5.13
CA ALA A 159 -16.77 0.16 -6.50
C ALA A 159 -18.13 0.76 -6.91
N GLN A 160 -19.09 0.81 -5.98
CA GLN A 160 -20.35 1.50 -6.20
C GLN A 160 -20.15 3.01 -6.37
N LEU A 161 -19.34 3.63 -5.52
CA LEU A 161 -18.99 5.05 -5.64
C LEU A 161 -18.36 5.38 -7.01
N ALA A 162 -17.49 4.52 -7.54
CA ALA A 162 -16.85 4.72 -8.85
C ALA A 162 -17.88 4.87 -9.99
N SER A 163 -19.01 4.15 -9.92
CA SER A 163 -20.07 4.23 -10.93
C SER A 163 -20.83 5.56 -10.90
N GLU A 164 -20.97 6.15 -9.71
CA GLU A 164 -21.66 7.41 -9.47
C GLU A 164 -20.74 8.64 -9.63
N THR A 165 -19.42 8.42 -9.62
CA THR A 165 -18.42 9.48 -9.69
C THR A 165 -18.33 10.10 -11.08
N PRO A 166 -18.30 11.46 -11.21
CA PRO A 166 -18.08 12.13 -12.49
C PRO A 166 -16.77 11.69 -13.15
N ARG A 167 -16.75 11.61 -14.49
CA ARG A 167 -15.63 11.04 -15.26
C ARG A 167 -14.26 11.62 -14.89
N ALA A 168 -14.19 12.93 -14.63
CA ALA A 168 -12.95 13.62 -14.24
C ALA A 168 -12.31 13.11 -12.95
N TYR A 169 -13.10 12.56 -12.02
CA TYR A 169 -12.61 12.10 -10.71
C TYR A 169 -12.47 10.57 -10.61
N ARG A 170 -12.91 9.83 -11.63
CA ARG A 170 -12.83 8.36 -11.64
C ARG A 170 -11.41 7.79 -11.51
N PRO A 171 -10.35 8.40 -12.09
CA PRO A 171 -8.99 7.88 -11.95
C PRO A 171 -8.57 7.74 -10.48
N GLY A 172 -8.91 8.72 -9.64
CA GLY A 172 -8.64 8.68 -8.20
C GLY A 172 -9.37 7.54 -7.49
N VAL A 173 -10.65 7.32 -7.82
CA VAL A 173 -11.43 6.22 -7.24
C VAL A 173 -10.88 4.84 -7.66
N TYR A 174 -10.48 4.69 -8.92
CA TYR A 174 -9.83 3.46 -9.39
C TYR A 174 -8.47 3.23 -8.72
N ARG A 175 -7.66 4.28 -8.51
CA ARG A 175 -6.42 4.15 -7.73
C ARG A 175 -6.75 3.66 -6.31
N ARG A 176 -7.72 4.27 -5.63
CA ARG A 176 -8.10 3.88 -4.27
C ARG A 176 -8.61 2.44 -4.18
N LEU A 177 -9.34 1.97 -5.20
CA LEU A 177 -9.78 0.57 -5.33
C LEU A 177 -8.59 -0.41 -5.47
N GLY A 178 -7.57 -0.03 -6.23
CA GLY A 178 -6.32 -0.78 -6.28
C GLY A 178 -5.59 -0.79 -4.92
N ASP A 179 -5.50 0.38 -4.26
CA ASP A 179 -4.84 0.55 -2.97
C ASP A 179 -5.47 -0.32 -1.89
N VAL A 180 -6.80 -0.31 -1.76
CA VAL A 180 -7.49 -1.17 -0.77
C VAL A 180 -7.30 -2.65 -1.09
N SER A 181 -7.28 -3.04 -2.37
CA SER A 181 -7.07 -4.44 -2.76
C SER A 181 -5.67 -4.91 -2.37
N LEU A 182 -4.66 -4.09 -2.65
CA LEU A 182 -3.27 -4.37 -2.32
C LEU A 182 -3.06 -4.35 -0.81
N PHE A 183 -3.66 -3.41 -0.10
CA PHE A 183 -3.61 -3.31 1.35
C PHE A 183 -4.26 -4.50 2.05
N LEU A 184 -5.49 -4.88 1.67
CA LEU A 184 -6.20 -6.01 2.29
C LEU A 184 -5.46 -7.32 2.03
N THR A 185 -4.96 -7.55 0.82
CA THR A 185 -4.28 -8.79 0.47
C THR A 185 -2.83 -8.86 0.95
N GLY A 186 -2.17 -7.71 1.18
CA GLY A 186 -0.78 -7.60 1.60
C GLY A 186 -0.58 -7.37 3.10
N VAL A 187 -1.50 -6.69 3.78
CA VAL A 187 -1.38 -6.36 5.22
C VAL A 187 -2.29 -7.24 6.06
N PHE A 188 -3.50 -7.52 5.58
CA PHE A 188 -4.52 -8.31 6.29
C PHE A 188 -5.05 -9.51 5.49
N PRO A 189 -4.19 -10.40 4.96
CA PRO A 189 -4.62 -11.51 4.10
C PRO A 189 -5.65 -12.44 4.77
N ASP A 190 -5.51 -12.68 6.08
CA ASP A 190 -6.46 -13.51 6.84
C ASP A 190 -7.84 -12.86 6.92
N TYR A 191 -7.91 -11.53 7.02
CA TYR A 191 -9.18 -10.79 7.00
C TYR A 191 -9.83 -10.91 5.62
N ALA A 192 -9.05 -10.70 4.55
CA ALA A 192 -9.53 -10.79 3.17
C ALA A 192 -10.07 -12.21 2.84
N GLN A 193 -9.43 -13.26 3.36
CA GLN A 193 -9.89 -14.63 3.19
C GLN A 193 -11.17 -14.93 4.00
N ARG A 194 -11.27 -14.44 5.24
CA ARG A 194 -12.45 -14.66 6.09
C ARG A 194 -13.68 -13.87 5.63
N HIS A 195 -13.47 -12.67 5.10
CA HIS A 195 -14.52 -11.79 4.59
C HIS A 195 -14.65 -11.92 3.07
N ALA A 196 -14.63 -13.16 2.59
CA ALA A 196 -14.81 -13.48 1.19
C ALA A 196 -16.07 -12.82 0.62
N PHE A 197 -15.98 -12.33 -0.62
CA PHE A 197 -17.11 -11.72 -1.31
C PHE A 197 -18.11 -12.80 -1.71
N GLY A 198 -19.39 -12.60 -1.41
CA GLY A 198 -20.45 -13.43 -1.99
C GLY A 198 -20.49 -13.26 -3.52
N PRO A 199 -21.08 -14.21 -4.28
CA PRO A 199 -21.07 -14.18 -5.75
C PRO A 199 -21.60 -12.87 -6.36
N LEU A 200 -22.61 -12.26 -5.72
CA LEU A 200 -23.16 -10.98 -6.15
C LEU A 200 -22.18 -9.82 -5.98
N ASP A 201 -21.42 -9.81 -4.90
CA ASP A 201 -20.43 -8.77 -4.63
C ASP A 201 -19.20 -8.96 -5.52
N ALA A 202 -18.74 -10.20 -5.73
CA ALA A 202 -17.70 -10.52 -6.71
C ALA A 202 -18.09 -10.03 -8.12
N ALA A 203 -19.31 -10.32 -8.58
CA ALA A 203 -19.82 -9.85 -9.87
C ALA A 203 -19.98 -8.32 -9.95
N ARG A 204 -20.25 -7.63 -8.83
CA ARG A 204 -20.25 -6.16 -8.77
C ARG A 204 -18.84 -5.59 -8.91
N LEU A 205 -17.88 -6.15 -8.20
CA LEU A 205 -16.48 -5.72 -8.26
C LEU A 205 -15.91 -5.92 -9.67
N LEU A 206 -16.17 -7.07 -10.30
CA LEU A 206 -15.78 -7.33 -11.70
C LEU A 206 -16.37 -6.30 -12.65
N ARG A 207 -17.66 -5.99 -12.53
CA ARG A 207 -18.29 -4.93 -13.35
C ARG A 207 -17.67 -3.55 -13.13
N ALA A 208 -17.19 -3.23 -11.94
CA ALA A 208 -16.50 -1.97 -11.69
C ALA A 208 -15.13 -1.87 -12.41
N THR A 209 -14.50 -3.01 -12.72
CA THR A 209 -13.34 -3.06 -13.65
C THR A 209 -13.74 -2.88 -15.11
N GLY A 210 -15.05 -2.78 -15.39
CA GLY A 210 -15.68 -2.63 -16.71
C GLY A 210 -15.53 -3.84 -17.63
N LEU A 211 -15.32 -5.01 -17.04
CA LEU A 211 -15.62 -6.28 -17.69
C LEU A 211 -17.11 -6.60 -17.51
N SER A 212 -17.71 -7.26 -18.50
CA SER A 212 -18.98 -7.94 -18.27
C SER A 212 -18.74 -9.24 -17.50
N PRO A 213 -19.66 -9.69 -16.63
CA PRO A 213 -19.61 -11.04 -16.07
C PRO A 213 -19.60 -12.13 -17.15
N ALA A 214 -20.10 -11.84 -18.34
CA ALA A 214 -20.03 -12.74 -19.50
C ALA A 214 -18.60 -12.84 -20.10
N ASP A 215 -17.73 -11.87 -19.82
CA ASP A 215 -16.32 -11.86 -20.23
C ASP A 215 -15.44 -12.53 -19.17
N ASP A 216 -16.03 -13.07 -18.09
CA ASP A 216 -15.33 -13.80 -17.02
C ASP A 216 -14.95 -15.23 -17.47
N GLN A 217 -14.22 -15.32 -18.58
CA GLN A 217 -13.75 -16.60 -19.15
C GLN A 217 -12.82 -17.36 -18.20
N ALA A 218 -12.20 -16.67 -17.24
CA ALA A 218 -11.27 -17.24 -16.27
C ALA A 218 -11.95 -17.72 -14.98
N GLY A 219 -13.26 -17.52 -14.80
CA GLY A 219 -13.96 -17.87 -13.56
C GLY A 219 -13.50 -17.06 -12.35
N LEU A 220 -13.07 -15.82 -12.56
CA LEU A 220 -12.58 -14.91 -11.51
C LEU A 220 -13.61 -14.70 -10.40
N ALA A 221 -14.90 -14.65 -10.74
CA ALA A 221 -15.96 -14.51 -9.74
C ALA A 221 -16.01 -15.67 -8.73
N ALA A 222 -15.48 -16.84 -9.10
CA ALA A 222 -15.37 -18.04 -8.28
C ALA A 222 -13.95 -18.27 -7.73
N ALA A 223 -12.98 -17.41 -8.08
CA ALA A 223 -11.61 -17.52 -7.62
C ALA A 223 -11.50 -17.29 -6.11
N ALA A 224 -10.37 -17.72 -5.53
CA ALA A 224 -10.09 -17.48 -4.12
C ALA A 224 -10.07 -15.96 -3.83
N PRO A 225 -10.53 -15.49 -2.65
CA PRO A 225 -10.67 -14.06 -2.37
C PRO A 225 -9.39 -13.22 -2.59
N ILE A 226 -8.21 -13.78 -2.27
CA ILE A 226 -6.93 -13.12 -2.52
C ILE A 226 -6.68 -12.99 -4.03
N GLU A 227 -6.85 -14.07 -4.78
CA GLU A 227 -6.64 -14.08 -6.23
C GLU A 227 -7.60 -13.13 -6.94
N LEU A 228 -8.88 -13.11 -6.53
CA LEU A 228 -9.86 -12.16 -7.02
C LEU A 228 -9.39 -10.72 -6.79
N LEU A 229 -8.98 -10.38 -5.56
CA LEU A 229 -8.50 -9.02 -5.23
C LEU A 229 -7.18 -8.66 -5.93
N GLU A 230 -6.25 -9.61 -6.13
CA GLU A 230 -5.04 -9.39 -6.93
C GLU A 230 -5.41 -8.95 -8.35
N GLN A 231 -6.30 -9.70 -8.99
CA GLN A 231 -6.71 -9.47 -10.38
C GLN A 231 -7.53 -8.19 -10.53
N LEU A 232 -8.44 -7.92 -9.60
CA LEU A 232 -9.22 -6.68 -9.58
C LEU A 232 -8.31 -5.47 -9.32
N GLY A 233 -7.41 -5.55 -8.34
CA GLY A 233 -6.47 -4.49 -7.98
C GLY A 233 -5.57 -4.10 -9.14
N GLN A 234 -4.99 -5.08 -9.83
CA GLN A 234 -4.22 -4.87 -11.06
C GLN A 234 -5.03 -4.09 -12.11
N ARG A 235 -6.26 -4.53 -12.39
CA ARG A 235 -7.12 -3.90 -13.40
C ARG A 235 -7.53 -2.47 -13.03
N TRP A 236 -7.80 -2.23 -11.75
CA TRP A 236 -8.14 -0.88 -11.29
C TRP A 236 -6.96 0.08 -11.37
N TYR A 237 -5.75 -0.34 -11.03
CA TYR A 237 -4.56 0.48 -11.26
C TYR A 237 -4.32 0.76 -12.75
N GLN A 238 -4.47 -0.24 -13.62
CA GLN A 238 -4.39 -0.04 -15.07
C GLN A 238 -5.41 0.99 -15.56
N ARG A 239 -6.64 0.95 -15.04
CA ARG A 239 -7.68 1.94 -15.36
C ARG A 239 -7.39 3.32 -14.80
N ALA A 240 -6.89 3.40 -13.58
CA ALA A 240 -6.47 4.66 -12.99
C ALA A 240 -5.41 5.34 -13.86
N PHE A 241 -4.43 4.56 -14.33
CA PHE A 241 -3.40 5.04 -15.25
C PHE A 241 -3.98 5.47 -16.60
N ALA A 242 -4.79 4.61 -17.24
CA ALA A 242 -5.32 4.86 -18.57
C ALA A 242 -6.30 6.04 -18.65
N LEU A 243 -7.02 6.34 -17.57
CA LEU A 243 -8.04 7.40 -17.52
C LEU A 243 -7.52 8.71 -16.92
N ALA A 244 -6.29 8.74 -16.40
CA ALA A 244 -5.77 9.96 -15.81
C ALA A 244 -5.59 11.06 -16.87
N PRO A 245 -5.98 12.30 -16.58
CA PRO A 245 -5.87 13.40 -17.54
C PRO A 245 -4.42 13.84 -17.77
N VAL A 246 -3.52 13.55 -16.82
CA VAL A 246 -2.11 13.96 -16.85
C VAL A 246 -1.25 12.77 -16.45
N ALA A 247 -0.24 12.47 -17.27
CA ALA A 247 0.78 11.49 -16.94
C ALA A 247 1.78 12.10 -15.94
N THR A 248 1.88 11.50 -14.76
CA THR A 248 2.86 11.89 -13.72
C THR A 248 3.77 10.71 -13.39
N ALA A 249 4.93 10.97 -12.79
CA ALA A 249 5.83 9.92 -12.34
C ALA A 249 5.15 8.99 -11.31
N GLN A 250 4.37 9.56 -10.39
CA GLN A 250 3.62 8.81 -9.39
C GLN A 250 2.59 7.88 -10.05
N LEU A 251 1.91 8.35 -11.10
CA LEU A 251 0.96 7.53 -11.84
C LEU A 251 1.67 6.45 -12.68
N ALA A 252 2.84 6.75 -13.26
CA ALA A 252 3.65 5.74 -13.95
C ALA A 252 4.04 4.59 -13.00
N VAL A 253 4.34 4.89 -11.74
CA VAL A 253 4.61 3.88 -10.71
C VAL A 253 3.37 3.03 -10.42
N VAL A 254 2.17 3.62 -10.38
CA VAL A 254 0.91 2.87 -10.25
C VAL A 254 0.79 1.80 -11.35
N ALA A 255 1.13 2.13 -12.60
CA ALA A 255 1.13 1.17 -13.70
C ALA A 255 2.19 0.07 -13.54
N GLN A 256 3.40 0.41 -13.07
CA GLN A 256 4.44 -0.57 -12.77
C GLN A 256 4.02 -1.53 -11.66
N VAL A 257 3.41 -1.01 -10.59
CA VAL A 257 2.86 -1.81 -9.49
C VAL A 257 1.72 -2.69 -10.00
N ALA A 258 0.86 -2.19 -10.89
CA ALA A 258 -0.17 -3.03 -11.51
C ALA A 258 0.43 -4.23 -12.25
N ALA A 259 1.51 -4.04 -13.01
CA ALA A 259 2.20 -5.11 -13.72
C ALA A 259 2.88 -6.11 -12.78
N ARG A 260 3.20 -5.69 -11.54
CA ARG A 260 3.92 -6.47 -10.52
C ARG A 260 3.14 -6.55 -9.22
N PHE A 261 1.81 -6.67 -9.32
CA PHE A 261 0.91 -6.53 -8.17
C PHE A 261 1.20 -7.59 -7.10
N ARG A 262 1.46 -8.83 -7.54
CA ARG A 262 1.83 -9.95 -6.66
C ARG A 262 3.14 -9.70 -5.92
N ASP A 263 4.15 -9.13 -6.57
CA ASP A 263 5.42 -8.78 -5.92
C ASP A 263 5.19 -7.72 -4.84
N ALA A 264 4.44 -6.67 -5.16
CA ALA A 264 4.07 -5.61 -4.21
C ALA A 264 3.33 -6.19 -3.00
N ARG A 265 2.34 -7.08 -3.23
CA ARG A 265 1.59 -7.75 -2.17
C ARG A 265 2.50 -8.59 -1.29
N ARG A 266 3.40 -9.39 -1.88
CA ARG A 266 4.33 -10.26 -1.13
C ARG A 266 5.33 -9.47 -0.30
N VAL A 267 5.80 -8.33 -0.81
CA VAL A 267 6.59 -7.38 -0.02
C VAL A 267 5.78 -6.88 1.18
N LEU A 268 4.54 -6.44 0.96
CA LEU A 268 3.67 -5.97 2.05
C LEU A 268 3.38 -7.07 3.08
N ASN A 269 3.22 -8.32 2.65
CA ASN A 269 3.07 -9.47 3.56
C ASN A 269 4.27 -9.59 4.49
N GLN A 270 5.49 -9.46 3.95
CA GLN A 270 6.72 -9.54 4.75
C GLN A 270 6.86 -8.37 5.72
N VAL A 271 6.58 -7.14 5.25
CA VAL A 271 6.56 -5.95 6.10
C VAL A 271 5.53 -6.12 7.22
N SER A 272 4.33 -6.59 6.88
CA SER A 272 3.22 -6.75 7.82
C SER A 272 3.55 -7.78 8.90
N ASP A 273 3.96 -8.98 8.48
CA ASP A 273 4.30 -10.09 9.37
C ASP A 273 5.39 -9.72 10.38
N ARG A 274 6.38 -8.94 9.95
CA ARG A 274 7.55 -8.60 10.77
C ARG A 274 7.37 -7.37 11.62
N TYR A 275 6.67 -6.35 11.15
CA TYR A 275 6.70 -5.03 11.80
C TYR A 275 5.31 -4.45 12.11
N LEU A 276 4.26 -4.82 11.37
CA LEU A 276 2.95 -4.16 11.49
C LEU A 276 1.97 -4.93 12.38
N THR A 277 1.96 -6.25 12.32
CA THR A 277 1.00 -7.08 13.09
C THR A 277 1.53 -7.49 14.47
N ARG A 278 2.57 -6.82 15.00
CA ARG A 278 3.03 -7.03 16.38
C ARG A 278 2.00 -6.50 17.38
N VAL A 279 1.83 -7.20 18.50
CA VAL A 279 1.00 -6.73 19.62
C VAL A 279 1.52 -5.37 20.08
N GLY A 280 0.64 -4.36 20.16
CA GLY A 280 1.00 -3.00 20.58
C GLY A 280 1.45 -2.06 19.45
N ASN A 281 1.32 -2.44 18.18
CA ASN A 281 1.52 -1.50 17.07
C ASN A 281 0.52 -0.31 17.17
N PRO A 282 0.98 0.95 17.11
CA PRO A 282 0.12 2.13 17.34
C PRO A 282 -0.75 2.52 16.15
N TRP A 283 -0.57 1.94 14.97
CA TRP A 283 -1.19 2.39 13.72
C TRP A 283 -2.23 1.45 13.15
N PHE A 284 -2.09 0.15 13.40
CA PHE A 284 -3.01 -0.86 12.86
C PHE A 284 -3.59 -1.70 13.99
N GLY A 285 -4.92 -1.65 14.14
CA GLY A 285 -5.69 -2.59 14.95
C GLY A 285 -6.24 -3.74 14.10
N PRO A 286 -6.74 -4.82 14.73
CA PRO A 286 -7.46 -5.87 13.99
C PRO A 286 -8.68 -5.24 13.28
N PRO A 287 -8.86 -5.46 11.96
CA PRO A 287 -9.99 -4.89 11.22
C PRO A 287 -11.32 -5.38 11.81
N GLY A 288 -12.17 -4.44 12.23
CA GLY A 288 -13.50 -4.71 12.79
C GLY A 288 -13.66 -4.53 14.31
N SER A 289 -12.63 -4.02 15.01
CA SER A 289 -12.75 -3.50 16.38
C SER A 289 -13.44 -2.13 16.42
#